data_AF-A0AB73LXP7-F1
#
_entry.id   AF-A0AB73LXP7-F1
#
_cell.length_a   1.000
_cell.length_b   1.000
_cell.length_c   1.000
_cell.angle_alpha   90.00
_cell.angle_beta   90.00
_cell.angle_gamma   90.00
#
_symmetry.space_group_name_H-M   'P 1'
#
loop_
_entity.id
_entity.type
_entity.pdbx_description
1 polymer ?
#
loop_
_entity_poly.entity_id
_entity_poly.type
_entity_poly.pdbx_seq_one_letter_code
_entity_poly.pdbx_strand_id
1 'polypeptide(L)'
;MKDKFISANSALFSVQSSQRVFVHSVAAAPALLIDALTARADELSDVEIIHLHTEGKAPYAESGMEGKFFTNALFVAANTRKAVEDGRGDYIPIFLSECPSLFRKGILPLDVALLQVSPPDHREKLEKEALARFQIF
;
A
#
# COMPACT_ATOMS: atom_id res chain seq x y z
N MET A 1 3.26 7.26 22.56
CA MET A 1 3.13 8.17 21.38
C MET A 1 1.78 8.86 21.48
N LYS A 2 1.71 10.21 21.41
CA LYS A 2 0.42 10.85 21.09
C LYS A 2 -0.09 10.23 19.79
N ASP A 3 -1.36 9.84 19.73
CA ASP A 3 -2.02 9.40 18.51
C ASP A 3 -1.96 10.54 17.49
N LYS A 4 -0.88 10.60 16.70
CA LYS A 4 -0.70 11.60 15.65
C LYS A 4 -1.49 11.14 14.45
N PHE A 5 -2.82 11.28 14.53
CA PHE A 5 -3.65 11.27 13.34
C PHE A 5 -3.19 12.42 12.44
N ILE A 6 -2.84 12.09 11.21
CA ILE A 6 -2.47 13.03 10.17
C ILE A 6 -3.37 12.81 8.97
N SER A 7 -3.48 13.82 8.11
CA SER A 7 -4.22 13.67 6.86
C SER A 7 -3.56 12.60 5.97
N ALA A 8 -4.35 11.99 5.07
CA ALA A 8 -3.82 11.07 4.08
C ALA A 8 -2.71 11.71 3.25
N ASN A 9 -2.92 12.93 2.74
CA ASN A 9 -1.91 13.67 1.98
C ASN A 9 -0.59 13.82 2.75
N SER A 10 -0.66 14.16 4.03
CA SER A 10 0.53 14.26 4.88
C SER A 10 1.20 12.90 5.11
N ALA A 11 0.42 11.83 5.28
CA ALA A 11 0.94 10.48 5.47
C ALA A 11 1.68 9.98 4.22
N LEU A 12 1.14 10.28 3.04
CA LEU A 12 1.69 9.80 1.78
C LEU A 12 3.01 10.47 1.40
N PHE A 13 3.44 11.56 2.05
CA PHE A 13 4.83 12.07 1.93
C PHE A 13 5.90 11.05 2.37
N SER A 14 5.53 9.98 3.07
CA SER A 14 6.44 8.87 3.35
C SER A 14 6.82 8.07 2.09
N VAL A 15 5.99 8.08 1.04
CA VAL A 15 6.28 7.42 -0.23
C VAL A 15 7.18 8.31 -1.09
N GLN A 16 8.26 7.72 -1.60
CA GLN A 16 9.25 8.34 -2.47
C GLN A 16 9.32 7.62 -3.82
N SER A 17 9.92 8.26 -4.82
CA SER A 17 10.18 7.62 -6.12
C SER A 17 10.97 6.33 -5.97
N SER A 18 10.76 5.40 -6.92
CA SER A 18 11.45 4.10 -6.98
C SER A 18 11.18 3.16 -5.80
N GLN A 19 10.23 3.48 -4.93
CA GLN A 19 9.82 2.60 -3.83
C GLN A 19 8.77 1.58 -4.24
N ARG A 20 8.77 0.45 -3.54
CA ARG A 20 7.76 -0.58 -3.64
C ARG A 20 6.72 -0.44 -2.54
N VAL A 21 5.48 -0.20 -2.94
CA VAL A 21 4.33 0.05 -2.06
C VAL A 21 3.38 -1.13 -2.13
N PHE A 22 3.11 -1.76 -0.99
CA PHE A 22 2.04 -2.76 -0.88
C PHE A 22 0.69 -2.09 -0.57
N VAL A 23 -0.36 -2.49 -1.29
CA VAL A 23 -1.74 -2.03 -1.03
C VAL A 23 -2.55 -3.19 -0.45
N HIS A 24 -3.17 -2.96 0.71
CA HIS A 24 -4.06 -3.95 1.33
C HIS A 24 -5.19 -4.34 0.37
N SER A 25 -5.63 -5.59 0.45
CA SER A 25 -6.37 -6.22 -0.63
C SER A 25 -7.86 -6.37 -0.33
N VAL A 26 -8.62 -6.68 -1.38
CA VAL A 26 -10.07 -6.93 -1.38
C VAL A 26 -10.79 -5.74 -0.74
N ALA A 27 -11.74 -5.99 0.17
CA ALA A 27 -12.53 -4.96 0.83
C ALA A 27 -11.72 -4.07 1.79
N ALA A 28 -10.47 -4.44 2.10
CA ALA A 28 -9.59 -3.66 2.96
C ALA A 28 -8.67 -2.71 2.16
N ALA A 29 -8.85 -2.62 0.84
CA ALA A 29 -8.15 -1.64 0.01
C ALA A 29 -8.43 -0.21 0.51
N PRO A 30 -7.42 0.51 0.99
CA PRO A 30 -7.62 1.80 1.66
C PRO A 30 -7.82 2.90 0.62
N ALA A 31 -9.05 3.04 0.10
CA ALA A 31 -9.39 3.98 -0.98
C ALA A 31 -8.86 5.40 -0.72
N LEU A 32 -9.00 5.91 0.51
CA LEU A 32 -8.49 7.23 0.90
C LEU A 32 -6.97 7.38 0.70
N LEU A 33 -6.18 6.34 1.03
CA LEU A 33 -4.73 6.37 0.85
C LEU A 33 -4.33 6.16 -0.61
N ILE A 34 -5.09 5.34 -1.35
CA ILE A 34 -4.89 5.12 -2.79
C ILE A 34 -5.09 6.43 -3.57
N ASP A 35 -6.19 7.14 -3.29
CA ASP A 35 -6.50 8.42 -3.93
C ASP A 35 -5.43 9.47 -3.59
N ALA A 36 -5.03 9.56 -2.32
CA ALA A 36 -4.00 10.50 -1.87
C ALA A 36 -2.61 10.18 -2.46
N LEU A 37 -2.27 8.89 -2.62
CA LEU A 37 -1.02 8.50 -3.28
C LEU A 37 -1.05 8.91 -4.74
N THR A 38 -2.14 8.60 -5.44
CA THR A 38 -2.26 8.87 -6.87
C THR A 38 -2.35 10.37 -7.16
N ALA A 39 -2.89 11.18 -6.26
CA ALA A 39 -2.86 12.64 -6.38
C ALA A 39 -1.44 13.23 -6.41
N ARG A 40 -0.42 12.49 -5.94
CA ARG A 40 0.99 12.88 -5.99
C ARG A 40 1.70 12.41 -7.27
N ALA A 41 0.97 11.98 -8.29
CA ALA A 41 1.54 11.42 -9.52
C ALA A 41 2.61 12.33 -10.15
N ASP A 42 2.44 13.64 -10.09
CA ASP A 42 3.37 14.60 -10.71
C ASP A 42 4.65 14.82 -9.88
N GLU A 43 4.69 14.34 -8.64
CA GLU A 43 5.85 14.41 -7.74
C GLU A 43 6.66 13.11 -7.69
N LEU A 44 6.10 12.01 -8.20
CA LEU A 44 6.63 10.66 -8.03
C LEU A 44 6.98 10.03 -9.38
N SER A 45 7.98 9.17 -9.36
CA SER A 45 8.42 8.40 -10.50
C SER A 45 8.76 6.96 -10.10
N ASP A 46 8.45 6.01 -10.98
CA ASP A 46 8.80 4.60 -10.83
C ASP A 46 8.37 3.94 -9.51
N VAL A 47 7.22 4.35 -8.94
CA VAL A 47 6.67 3.71 -7.74
C VAL A 47 6.00 2.39 -8.14
N GLU A 48 6.49 1.28 -7.60
CA GLU A 48 5.95 -0.05 -7.88
C GLU A 48 4.81 -0.37 -6.89
N ILE A 49 3.63 -0.67 -7.40
CA ILE A 49 2.45 -0.99 -6.60
C ILE A 49 2.24 -2.51 -6.58
N ILE A 50 2.48 -3.13 -5.43
CA ILE A 50 2.21 -4.56 -5.19
C ILE A 50 0.85 -4.74 -4.55
N HIS A 51 0.02 -5.58 -5.15
CA HIS A 51 -1.28 -5.89 -4.57
C HIS A 51 -1.81 -7.24 -5.07
N LEU A 52 -2.75 -7.81 -4.31
CA LEU A 52 -3.68 -8.81 -4.84
C LEU A 52 -4.89 -8.09 -5.46
N HIS A 53 -6.05 -8.75 -5.57
CA HIS A 53 -7.29 -8.06 -5.89
C HIS A 53 -7.46 -6.84 -4.98
N THR A 54 -7.77 -5.65 -5.53
CA THR A 54 -8.22 -4.47 -4.76
C THR A 54 -9.65 -4.13 -5.18
N GLU A 55 -10.55 -3.95 -4.22
CA GLU A 55 -11.91 -3.50 -4.51
C GLU A 55 -11.95 -2.00 -4.81
N GLY A 56 -12.85 -1.57 -5.70
CA GLY A 56 -12.99 -0.17 -6.10
C GLY A 56 -12.02 0.26 -7.20
N LYS A 57 -11.72 1.57 -7.24
CA LYS A 57 -10.88 2.16 -8.28
C LYS A 57 -9.40 1.88 -8.02
N ALA A 58 -8.63 1.75 -9.09
CA ALA A 58 -7.17 1.65 -9.07
C ALA A 58 -6.58 2.78 -9.93
N PRO A 59 -6.70 4.06 -9.52
CA PRO A 59 -6.31 5.20 -10.35
C PRO A 59 -4.82 5.20 -10.69
N TYR A 60 -3.96 4.59 -9.86
CA TYR A 60 -2.54 4.35 -10.16
C TYR A 60 -2.30 3.44 -11.38
N ALA A 61 -3.31 2.73 -11.87
CA ALA A 61 -3.23 1.84 -13.03
C ALA A 61 -3.96 2.41 -14.27
N GLU A 62 -4.49 3.64 -14.19
CA GLU A 62 -5.12 4.32 -15.33
C GLU A 62 -4.07 4.77 -16.36
N SER A 63 -4.51 5.10 -17.57
CA SER A 63 -3.62 5.70 -18.57
C SER A 63 -3.23 7.12 -18.14
N GLY A 64 -2.00 7.54 -18.44
CA GLY A 64 -1.40 8.79 -17.94
C GLY A 64 -0.61 8.63 -16.64
N MET A 65 -0.61 7.42 -16.04
CA MET A 65 0.19 7.09 -14.86
C MET A 65 1.53 6.41 -15.20
N GLU A 66 1.82 6.18 -16.48
CA GLU A 66 3.03 5.52 -16.94
C GLU A 66 4.28 6.32 -16.51
N GLY A 67 5.31 5.62 -16.03
CA GLY A 67 6.52 6.23 -15.47
C GLY A 67 6.35 6.82 -14.06
N LYS A 68 5.11 6.95 -13.55
CA LYS A 68 4.80 7.41 -12.19
C LYS A 68 4.54 6.23 -11.28
N PHE A 69 3.61 5.38 -11.71
CA PHE A 69 3.22 4.16 -11.02
C PHE A 69 3.32 2.97 -11.97
N PHE A 70 3.80 1.85 -11.44
CA PHE A 70 3.80 0.58 -12.16
C PHE A 70 3.12 -0.48 -11.29
N THR A 71 1.96 -0.96 -11.70
CA THR A 71 1.27 -2.05 -10.98
C THR A 71 1.96 -3.36 -11.28
N ASN A 72 2.35 -4.09 -10.23
CA ASN A 72 2.87 -5.44 -10.33
C ASN A 72 2.00 -6.36 -9.46
N ALA A 73 0.99 -6.94 -10.09
CA ALA A 73 -0.10 -7.61 -9.39
C ALA A 73 0.27 -9.06 -9.06
N LEU A 74 0.01 -9.48 -7.81
CA LEU A 74 0.00 -10.90 -7.42
C LEU A 74 -1.34 -11.57 -7.75
N PHE A 75 -2.37 -10.76 -8.04
CA PHE A 75 -3.67 -11.20 -8.57
C PHE A 75 -4.31 -10.05 -9.35
N VAL A 76 -4.55 -10.24 -10.65
CA VAL A 76 -5.13 -9.21 -11.52
C VAL A 76 -6.65 -9.12 -11.36
N ALA A 77 -7.13 -7.99 -10.85
CA ALA A 77 -8.56 -7.68 -10.76
C ALA A 77 -9.06 -6.87 -11.97
N ALA A 78 -10.37 -6.69 -12.09
CA ALA A 78 -10.97 -6.00 -13.24
C ALA A 78 -10.45 -4.56 -13.42
N ASN A 79 -10.17 -3.85 -12.34
CA ASN A 79 -9.67 -2.47 -12.32
C ASN A 79 -8.21 -2.31 -12.79
N THR A 80 -7.42 -3.39 -12.81
CA THR A 80 -6.00 -3.36 -13.21
C THR A 80 -5.70 -4.19 -14.45
N ARG A 81 -6.65 -5.04 -14.88
CA ARG A 81 -6.51 -5.92 -16.06
C ARG A 81 -6.09 -5.19 -17.32
N LYS A 82 -6.71 -4.04 -17.62
CA LYS A 82 -6.38 -3.26 -18.82
C LYS A 82 -4.96 -2.72 -18.79
N ALA A 83 -4.45 -2.36 -17.61
CA ALA A 83 -3.06 -1.91 -17.45
C ALA A 83 -2.07 -3.02 -17.79
N VAL A 84 -2.35 -4.25 -17.34
CA VAL A 84 -1.54 -5.42 -17.68
C VAL A 84 -1.62 -5.75 -19.17
N GLU A 85 -2.82 -5.75 -19.76
CA GLU A 85 -3.02 -5.99 -21.20
C GLU A 85 -2.28 -4.98 -22.08
N ASP A 86 -2.18 -3.72 -21.62
CA ASP A 86 -1.51 -2.63 -22.34
C ASP A 86 -0.01 -2.54 -22.05
N GLY A 87 0.56 -3.42 -21.21
CA GLY A 87 1.96 -3.39 -20.82
C GLY A 87 2.34 -2.22 -19.90
N ARG A 88 1.35 -1.56 -19.28
CA ARG A 88 1.53 -0.49 -18.27
C ARG A 88 1.66 -1.04 -16.85
N GLY A 89 1.45 -2.33 -16.68
CA GLY A 89 1.65 -3.09 -15.47
C GLY A 89 1.97 -4.54 -15.78
N ASP A 90 2.30 -5.31 -14.75
CA ASP A 90 2.70 -6.71 -14.86
C ASP A 90 1.95 -7.60 -13.84
N TYR A 91 2.11 -8.90 -14.00
CA TYR A 91 1.52 -9.92 -13.15
C TYR A 91 2.60 -10.94 -12.74
N ILE A 92 2.73 -11.15 -11.42
CA ILE A 92 3.59 -12.20 -10.87
C ILE A 92 2.73 -13.44 -10.63
N PRO A 93 2.89 -14.52 -11.43
CA PRO A 93 2.18 -15.76 -11.19
C PRO A 93 2.70 -16.45 -9.91
N ILE A 94 1.85 -16.49 -8.88
CA ILE A 94 2.18 -17.14 -7.61
C ILE A 94 0.92 -17.69 -6.94
N PHE A 95 1.06 -18.77 -6.17
CA PHE A 95 -0.01 -19.25 -5.31
C PHE A 95 -0.26 -18.27 -4.15
N LEU A 96 -1.53 -18.04 -3.83
CA LEU A 96 -1.92 -17.13 -2.75
C LEU A 96 -1.25 -17.46 -1.40
N SER A 97 -1.08 -18.74 -1.10
CA SER A 97 -0.40 -19.20 0.12
C SER A 97 1.09 -18.84 0.17
N GLU A 98 1.72 -18.65 -0.99
CA GLU A 98 3.14 -18.36 -1.12
C GLU A 98 3.43 -16.85 -1.18
N CYS A 99 2.43 -15.99 -1.45
CA CYS A 99 2.61 -14.54 -1.46
C CYS A 99 3.34 -14.01 -0.21
N PRO A 100 2.97 -14.41 1.03
CA PRO A 100 3.68 -13.93 2.22
C PRO A 100 5.16 -14.36 2.28
N SER A 101 5.54 -15.46 1.62
CA SER A 101 6.93 -15.91 1.54
C SER A 101 7.78 -14.97 0.70
N LEU A 102 7.23 -14.29 -0.31
CA LEU A 102 7.96 -13.31 -1.12
C LEU A 102 8.51 -12.19 -0.25
N PHE A 103 7.68 -11.69 0.66
CA PHE A 103 8.04 -10.61 1.57
C PHE A 103 8.98 -11.07 2.66
N ARG A 104 8.66 -12.18 3.36
CA ARG A 104 9.47 -12.68 4.48
C ARG A 104 10.88 -13.12 4.07
N LYS A 105 11.06 -13.61 2.85
CA LYS A 105 12.37 -14.02 2.31
C LYS A 105 13.12 -12.88 1.61
N GLY A 106 12.55 -11.68 1.56
CA GLY A 106 13.15 -10.53 0.88
C GLY A 106 13.25 -10.68 -0.65
N ILE A 107 12.46 -11.57 -1.26
CA ILE A 107 12.40 -11.74 -2.72
C ILE A 107 11.73 -10.53 -3.37
N LEU A 108 10.67 -10.02 -2.71
CA LEU A 108 9.95 -8.82 -3.12
C LEU A 108 9.92 -7.84 -1.94
N PRO A 109 11.04 -7.15 -1.63
CA PRO A 109 11.12 -6.29 -0.45
C PRO A 109 10.20 -5.08 -0.59
N LEU A 110 9.48 -4.75 0.48
CA LEU A 110 8.52 -3.64 0.52
C LEU A 110 9.10 -2.46 1.30
N ASP A 111 8.92 -1.24 0.78
CA ASP A 111 9.31 -0.01 1.47
C ASP A 111 8.16 0.57 2.30
N VAL A 112 6.95 0.53 1.75
CA VAL A 112 5.74 1.08 2.37
C VAL A 112 4.57 0.11 2.23
N ALA A 113 3.70 0.04 3.25
CA ALA A 113 2.45 -0.70 3.20
C ALA A 113 1.27 0.21 3.55
N LEU A 114 0.27 0.29 2.67
CA LEU A 114 -0.97 1.03 2.87
C LEU A 114 -2.02 0.06 3.40
N LEU A 115 -2.40 0.21 4.67
CA LEU A 115 -3.28 -0.72 5.37
C LEU A 115 -4.54 -0.01 5.89
N GLN A 116 -5.71 -0.61 5.65
CA GLN A 116 -6.93 -0.32 6.40
C GLN A 116 -7.01 -1.23 7.62
N VAL A 117 -7.18 -0.62 8.80
CA VAL A 117 -7.29 -1.31 10.08
C VAL A 117 -8.49 -0.76 10.87
N SER A 118 -8.97 -1.52 11.85
CA SER A 118 -9.95 -1.00 12.81
C SER A 118 -9.33 0.11 13.66
N PRO A 119 -10.15 1.01 14.25
CA PRO A 119 -9.67 1.88 15.32
C PRO A 119 -8.99 1.07 16.44
N PRO A 120 -7.98 1.64 17.11
CA PRO A 120 -7.32 0.99 18.24
C PRO A 120 -8.32 0.74 19.36
N ASP A 121 -8.23 -0.42 20.01
CA ASP A 121 -9.13 -0.79 21.10
C ASP A 121 -8.73 -0.11 22.44
N HIS A 122 -9.58 -0.26 23.46
CA HIS A 122 -9.31 0.33 24.77
C HIS A 122 -8.13 -0.33 25.49
N ARG A 123 -7.82 -1.60 25.22
CA ARG A 123 -6.74 -2.34 25.88
C ARG A 123 -5.38 -1.89 25.35
N GLU A 124 -5.27 -1.66 24.04
CA GLU A 124 -4.06 -1.12 23.42
C GLU A 124 -3.73 0.28 23.97
N LYS A 125 -4.74 1.12 24.23
CA LYS A 125 -4.56 2.41 24.89
C LYS A 125 -4.03 2.25 26.32
N LEU A 126 -4.62 1.36 27.10
CA LEU A 126 -4.21 1.08 28.48
C LEU A 126 -2.81 0.46 28.57
N GLU A 127 -2.47 -0.49 27.69
CA GLU A 127 -1.14 -1.10 27.61
C GLU A 127 -0.08 -0.07 27.22
N LYS A 128 -0.38 0.83 26.28
CA LYS A 128 0.50 1.95 25.92
C LYS A 128 0.67 2.96 27.05
N GLU A 129 -0.40 3.30 27.77
CA GLU A 129 -0.35 4.16 28.95
C GLU A 129 0.44 3.53 30.10
N ALA A 130 0.29 2.21 30.31
CA ALA A 130 1.07 1.47 31.29
C ALA A 130 2.55 1.44 30.91
N LEU A 131 2.89 1.09 29.67
CA LEU A 131 4.27 1.09 29.17
C LEU A 131 4.93 2.49 29.25
N ALA A 132 4.17 3.56 29.02
CA ALA A 132 4.66 4.93 29.19
C ALA A 132 4.88 5.32 30.66
N ARG A 133 4.13 4.73 31.61
CA ARG A 133 4.32 4.91 33.06
C ARG A 133 5.49 4.11 33.62
N PHE A 134 5.93 3.07 32.91
CA PHE A 134 7.04 2.20 33.30
C PHE A 134 8.34 2.48 32.54
N GLN A 135 8.60 3.72 32.08
CA GLN A 135 9.93 4.09 31.58
C GLN A 135 10.99 4.02 32.71
N ILE A 136 11.58 2.82 32.86
CA ILE A 136 12.97 2.65 33.25
C ILE A 136 13.77 2.92 31.96
N PHE A 137 14.69 3.88 32.08
CA PHE A 137 15.44 4.63 31.05
C PHE A 137 14.75 5.90 30.54
#